data_AF-A0A4P7UC27-F1
#
_entry.id   AF-A0A4P7UC27-F1
#
_cell.length_a   1.000
_cell.length_b   1.000
_cell.length_c   1.000
_cell.angle_alpha   90.00
_cell.angle_beta   90.00
_cell.angle_gamma   90.00
#
_symmetry.space_group_name_H-M   'P 1'
#
loop_
_entity.id
_entity.type
_entity.pdbx_description
1 polymer ?
#
loop_
_entity_poly.entity_id
_entity_poly.type
_entity_poly.pdbx_seq_one_letter_code
_entity_poly.pdbx_strand_id
1 'polypeptide(L)'
;MVRRFLTGASRVGLARVRGDSMRPSLRAGDWLLVHHGAAVRPGAVVVARFADGTLVVKRAAEARRTRVDAPGWWLLSDDPGVGVDSRHRGTVPADDVLGVAIARLWPCPRRLPARVPAARGNV
;
A
#
# COMPACT_ATOMS: atom_id res chain seq x y z
N MET A 1 -25.34 -7.49 -11.15
CA MET A 1 -25.23 -6.08 -10.69
C MET A 1 -25.28 -6.09 -9.17
N VAL A 2 -24.17 -5.91 -8.46
CA VAL A 2 -24.18 -5.82 -6.99
C VAL A 2 -23.31 -4.63 -6.57
N ARG A 3 -23.96 -3.53 -6.19
CA ARG A 3 -23.34 -2.40 -5.49
C ARG A 3 -23.62 -2.59 -4.01
N ARG A 4 -22.59 -2.95 -3.24
CA ARG A 4 -22.69 -3.02 -1.78
C ARG A 4 -22.34 -1.65 -1.20
N PHE A 5 -23.37 -0.90 -0.81
CA PHE A 5 -23.21 0.27 0.05
C PHE A 5 -22.77 -0.22 1.44
N LEU A 6 -21.73 0.39 2.00
CA LEU A 6 -21.39 0.22 3.40
C LEU A 6 -21.38 1.61 4.04
N THR A 7 -22.50 1.91 4.69
CA THR A 7 -22.76 3.10 5.49
C THR A 7 -22.06 2.97 6.85
N GLY A 8 -21.32 4.01 7.25
CA GLY A 8 -21.27 4.46 8.65
C GLY A 8 -20.67 3.57 9.75
N ALA A 9 -19.39 3.22 9.64
CA ALA A 9 -18.50 3.15 10.80
C ALA A 9 -17.17 3.71 10.30
N SER A 10 -16.55 4.63 11.03
CA SER A 10 -15.30 5.25 10.57
C SER A 10 -14.30 4.14 10.28
N ARG A 11 -14.05 3.85 8.99
CA ARG A 11 -13.21 2.74 8.53
C ARG A 11 -11.73 3.07 8.69
N VAL A 12 -11.39 3.87 9.68
CA VAL A 12 -10.06 4.42 9.83
C VAL A 12 -9.32 3.67 10.93
N GLY A 13 -8.11 3.24 10.62
CA GLY A 13 -7.19 2.57 11.53
C GLY A 13 -5.84 3.28 11.57
N LEU A 14 -4.98 2.84 12.47
CA LEU A 14 -3.61 3.33 12.61
C LEU A 14 -2.62 2.24 12.22
N ALA A 15 -1.59 2.63 11.49
CA ALA A 15 -0.45 1.76 11.20
C ALA A 15 0.85 2.48 11.54
N ARG A 16 1.77 1.78 12.20
CA ARG A 16 3.13 2.26 12.45
C ARG A 16 4.07 1.65 11.42
N VAL A 17 4.80 2.48 10.69
CA VAL A 17 5.77 2.03 9.70
C VAL A 17 6.92 1.31 10.40
N ARG A 18 7.22 0.09 9.95
CA ARG A 18 8.39 -0.69 10.37
C ARG A 18 9.31 -0.89 9.17
N GLY A 19 10.62 -0.75 9.40
CA GLY A 19 11.66 -0.85 8.37
C GLY A 19 11.72 0.37 7.45
N ASP A 20 12.71 0.34 6.55
CA ASP A 20 13.08 1.49 5.72
C ASP A 20 12.58 1.39 4.27
N SER A 21 11.82 0.36 3.91
CA SER A 21 11.41 0.11 2.52
C SER A 21 10.53 1.20 1.88
N MET A 22 9.97 2.10 2.69
CA MET A 22 9.17 3.23 2.21
C MET A 22 9.95 4.54 2.18
N ARG A 23 11.27 4.52 2.42
CA ARG A 23 12.11 5.72 2.28
C ARG A 23 12.18 6.16 0.82
N PRO A 24 12.29 7.48 0.55
CA PRO A 24 12.28 8.59 1.51
C PRO A 24 10.87 9.03 1.94
N SER A 25 9.80 8.45 1.36
CA SER A 25 8.42 8.89 1.56
C SER A 25 7.92 8.70 2.98
N LEU A 26 8.31 7.61 3.63
CA LEU A 26 8.01 7.27 5.02
C LEU A 26 9.25 6.70 5.70
N ARG A 27 9.37 6.96 7.01
CA ARG A 27 10.45 6.44 7.85
C ARG A 27 9.90 5.46 8.87
N ALA A 28 10.75 4.53 9.32
CA ALA A 28 10.42 3.70 10.46
C ALA A 28 9.99 4.58 11.65
N GLY A 29 8.87 4.23 12.29
CA GLY A 29 8.28 5.03 13.37
C GLY A 29 7.19 6.01 12.94
N ASP A 30 7.03 6.31 11.64
CA ASP A 30 5.93 7.14 11.15
C ASP A 30 4.58 6.48 11.48
N TRP A 31 3.63 7.28 11.99
CA TRP A 31 2.25 6.85 12.22
C TRP A 31 1.38 7.25 11.04
N LEU A 32 0.61 6.30 10.52
CA LEU A 32 -0.26 6.46 9.37
C LEU A 32 -1.72 6.34 9.77
N LEU A 33 -2.55 7.21 9.19
CA LEU A 33 -3.99 7.03 9.15
C LEU A 33 -4.35 6.19 7.92
N VAL A 34 -4.99 5.06 8.15
CA VAL A 34 -5.34 4.07 7.12
C VAL A 34 -6.85 4.03 6.96
N HIS A 35 -7.35 4.18 5.74
CA HIS A 35 -8.76 4.01 5.41
C HIS A 35 -9.01 2.62 4.84
N HIS A 36 -9.66 1.76 5.62
CA HIS A 36 -10.11 0.44 5.23
C HIS A 36 -11.24 0.53 4.19
N GLY A 37 -11.15 -0.26 3.12
CA GLY A 37 -12.11 -0.23 2.01
C GLY A 37 -12.12 1.05 1.17
N ALA A 38 -11.08 1.89 1.27
CA ALA A 38 -10.82 2.90 0.24
C ALA A 38 -10.45 2.21 -1.08
N ALA A 39 -10.88 2.77 -2.20
CA ALA A 39 -10.47 2.28 -3.52
C ALA A 39 -8.96 2.51 -3.70
N VAL A 40 -8.22 1.42 -3.92
CA VAL A 40 -6.79 1.48 -4.20
C VAL A 40 -6.58 2.03 -5.61
N ARG A 41 -5.59 2.91 -5.77
CA ARG A 41 -5.21 3.51 -7.05
C ARG A 41 -3.71 3.41 -7.24
N PRO A 42 -3.20 3.42 -8.50
CA PRO A 42 -1.77 3.56 -8.74
C PRO A 42 -1.19 4.75 -7.99
N GLY A 43 -0.04 4.54 -7.37
CA GLY A 43 0.66 5.47 -6.51
C GLY A 43 0.16 5.56 -5.07
N ALA A 44 -0.94 4.89 -4.69
CA ALA A 44 -1.41 4.89 -3.31
C ALA A 44 -0.44 4.14 -2.39
N VAL A 45 -0.23 4.65 -1.17
CA VAL A 45 0.43 3.88 -0.11
C VAL A 45 -0.63 2.99 0.53
N VAL A 46 -0.36 1.69 0.63
CA VAL A 46 -1.30 0.70 1.13
C VAL A 46 -0.69 -0.10 2.27
N VAL A 47 -1.57 -0.56 3.16
CA VAL A 47 -1.26 -1.64 4.09
C VAL A 47 -1.77 -2.93 3.47
N ALA A 48 -0.89 -3.91 3.31
CA ALA A 48 -1.22 -5.20 2.75
C ALA A 48 -0.70 -6.33 3.64
N ARG A 49 -1.32 -7.49 3.50
CA ARG A 49 -0.88 -8.73 4.14
C ARG A 49 -0.28 -9.64 3.06
N PHE A 50 0.94 -10.12 3.26
CA PHE A 50 1.52 -11.13 2.39
C PHE A 50 1.01 -12.53 2.75
N ALA A 51 1.23 -13.50 1.86
CA ALA A 51 0.79 -14.89 2.04
C ALA A 51 1.40 -15.56 3.30
N ASP A 52 2.54 -15.07 3.79
CA ASP A 52 3.16 -15.51 5.05
C ASP A 52 2.54 -14.85 6.30
N GLY A 53 1.49 -14.04 6.14
CA GLY A 53 0.82 -13.32 7.22
C GLY A 53 1.46 -11.97 7.56
N THR A 54 2.60 -11.61 6.98
CA THR A 54 3.32 -10.37 7.30
C THR A 54 2.52 -9.15 6.84
N LEU A 55 2.32 -8.18 7.75
CA LEU A 55 1.77 -6.87 7.41
C LEU A 55 2.87 -5.92 6.93
N VAL A 56 2.64 -5.32 5.77
CA VAL A 56 3.61 -4.41 5.14
C VAL A 56 2.93 -3.12 4.68
N VAL A 57 3.73 -2.04 4.68
CA VAL A 57 3.38 -0.78 4.02
C VAL A 57 4.16 -0.73 2.71
N LYS A 58 3.44 -0.61 1.60
CA LYS A 58 4.01 -0.57 0.24
C LYS A 58 3.27 0.44 -0.62
N ARG A 59 3.82 0.76 -1.78
CA ARG A 59 3.15 1.58 -2.78
C ARG A 59 2.53 0.71 -3.86
N ALA A 60 1.25 0.94 -4.15
CA ALA A 60 0.54 0.31 -5.24
C ALA A 60 1.06 0.88 -6.57
N ALA A 61 1.89 0.13 -7.30
CA ALA A 61 2.46 0.61 -8.56
C ALA A 61 1.45 0.43 -9.70
N GLU A 62 0.85 -0.74 -9.80
CA GLU A 62 -0.01 -1.12 -10.91
C GLU A 62 -1.08 -2.12 -10.46
N ALA A 63 -2.29 -2.00 -11.00
CA ALA A 63 -3.31 -3.04 -10.87
C ALA A 63 -2.95 -4.20 -11.81
N ARG A 64 -2.86 -5.41 -11.27
CA ARG A 64 -2.51 -6.62 -12.04
C ARG A 64 -3.43 -7.77 -11.67
N ARG A 65 -3.42 -8.83 -12.47
CA ARG A 65 -4.08 -10.08 -12.09
C ARG A 65 -3.10 -10.97 -11.32
N THR A 66 -3.63 -11.75 -10.39
CA THR A 66 -2.87 -12.79 -9.67
C THR A 66 -2.68 -14.02 -10.56
N ARG A 67 -1.93 -15.01 -10.09
CA ARG A 67 -1.73 -16.28 -10.82
C ARG A 67 -3.02 -17.06 -11.08
N VAL A 68 -4.05 -16.82 -10.29
CA VAL A 68 -5.38 -17.45 -10.42
C VAL A 68 -6.39 -16.51 -11.10
N ASP A 69 -5.90 -15.55 -11.88
CA ASP A 69 -6.71 -14.56 -12.63
C ASP A 69 -7.60 -13.65 -11.74
N ALA A 70 -7.36 -13.57 -10.43
CA ALA A 70 -8.08 -12.67 -9.53
C ALA A 70 -7.50 -11.23 -9.60
N PRO A 71 -8.29 -10.18 -9.29
CA PRO A 71 -7.76 -8.82 -9.20
C PRO A 71 -6.71 -8.70 -8.09
N GLY A 72 -5.67 -7.91 -8.33
CA GLY A 72 -4.58 -7.70 -7.39
C GLY A 72 -3.75 -6.45 -7.70
N TRP A 73 -2.71 -6.27 -6.90
CA TRP A 73 -1.83 -5.11 -6.98
C TRP A 73 -0.36 -5.54 -6.99
N TRP A 74 0.38 -4.94 -7.91
CA TRP A 74 1.83 -4.96 -7.89
C TRP A 74 2.33 -3.92 -6.89
N LEU A 75 2.92 -4.38 -5.79
CA LEU A 75 3.32 -3.51 -4.68
C LEU A 75 4.84 -3.34 -4.66
N LEU A 76 5.29 -2.09 -4.71
CA LEU A 76 6.69 -1.73 -4.71
C LEU A 76 7.08 -0.99 -3.43
N SER A 77 8.34 -1.16 -3.05
CA SER A 77 9.03 -0.29 -2.10
C SER A 77 9.31 1.07 -2.76
N ASP A 78 9.36 2.14 -1.98
CA ASP A 78 9.86 3.43 -2.46
C ASP A 78 11.39 3.49 -2.47
N ASP A 79 12.01 2.71 -1.59
CA ASP A 79 13.46 2.49 -1.58
C ASP A 79 13.77 1.22 -2.40
N PRO A 80 14.39 1.35 -3.59
CA PRO A 80 14.70 0.19 -4.42
C PRO A 80 15.81 -0.69 -3.85
N GLY A 81 16.64 -0.15 -2.93
CA GLY A 81 17.77 -0.82 -2.30
C GLY A 81 17.42 -1.55 -1.01
N VAL A 82 16.22 -1.33 -0.44
CA VAL A 82 15.83 -1.94 0.83
C VAL A 82 14.43 -2.55 0.77
N GLY A 83 14.38 -3.86 1.04
CA GLY A 83 13.17 -4.58 1.40
C GLY A 83 12.69 -5.60 0.38
N VAL A 84 11.95 -6.58 0.88
CA VAL A 84 11.26 -7.57 0.04
C VAL A 84 9.98 -6.93 -0.50
N ASP A 85 9.86 -6.80 -1.81
CA ASP A 85 8.69 -6.28 -2.51
C ASP A 85 8.09 -7.34 -3.46
N SER A 86 7.05 -6.97 -4.21
CA SER A 86 6.40 -7.89 -5.15
C SER A 86 7.35 -8.48 -6.20
N ARG A 87 8.57 -7.94 -6.41
CA ARG A 87 9.57 -8.57 -7.29
C ARG A 87 9.96 -9.97 -6.81
N HIS A 88 9.88 -10.22 -5.50
CA HIS A 88 10.21 -11.52 -4.89
C HIS A 88 8.97 -12.36 -4.54
N ARG A 89 7.81 -11.72 -4.31
CA ARG A 89 6.59 -12.39 -3.80
C ARG A 89 5.41 -12.44 -4.77
N GLY A 90 5.47 -11.70 -5.89
CA GLY A 90 4.39 -11.62 -6.88
C GLY A 90 3.30 -10.60 -6.54
N THR A 91 2.25 -10.60 -7.37
CA THR A 91 1.05 -9.74 -7.22
C THR A 91 0.28 -10.09 -5.95
N VAL A 92 -0.04 -9.10 -5.13
CA VAL A 92 -0.86 -9.28 -3.93
C VAL A 92 -2.35 -9.26 -4.31
N PRO A 93 -3.17 -10.24 -3.90
CA PRO A 93 -4.62 -10.20 -4.13
C PRO A 93 -5.26 -8.92 -3.58
N ALA A 94 -6.30 -8.41 -4.26
CA ALA A 94 -6.97 -7.19 -3.82
C ALA A 94 -7.56 -7.31 -2.40
N ASP A 95 -8.03 -8.51 -2.03
CA ASP A 95 -8.61 -8.79 -0.71
C ASP A 95 -7.57 -8.80 0.42
N ASP A 96 -6.29 -8.98 0.09
CA ASP A 96 -5.17 -8.89 1.03
C ASP A 96 -4.61 -7.46 1.14
N VAL A 97 -5.16 -6.50 0.38
CA VAL A 97 -4.91 -5.08 0.59
C VAL A 97 -5.91 -4.54 1.61
N LEU A 98 -5.44 -4.41 2.85
CA LEU A 98 -6.28 -4.10 4.01
C LEU A 98 -6.79 -2.66 4.00
N GLY A 99 -6.04 -1.72 3.42
CA GLY A 99 -6.46 -0.32 3.35
C GLY A 99 -5.44 0.62 2.74
N VAL A 100 -5.88 1.85 2.49
CA VAL A 100 -5.06 2.92 1.91
C VAL A 100 -4.60 3.87 3.00
N ALA A 101 -3.29 4.10 3.12
CA ALA A 101 -2.75 5.13 3.99
C ALA A 101 -2.99 6.51 3.37
N ILE A 102 -3.84 7.32 4.01
CA ILE A 102 -4.31 8.61 3.49
C ILE A 102 -3.54 9.80 4.07
N ALA A 103 -2.93 9.63 5.25
CA ALA A 103 -2.14 10.65 5.91
C ALA A 103 -1.07 10.02 6.80
N ARG A 104 0.05 10.74 6.96
CA ARG A 104 0.96 10.55 8.08
C ARG A 104 0.50 11.48 9.20
N LEU A 105 0.38 10.97 10.42
CA LEU A 105 -0.04 11.73 11.60
C LEU A 105 1.13 12.23 12.43
N TRP A 106 2.25 11.50 12.46
CA TRP A 106 3.43 11.85 13.25
C TRP A 106 4.71 11.37 12.52
N PRO A 107 5.86 12.06 12.57
CA PRO A 107 6.17 13.28 13.34
C PRO A 107 5.73 14.60 12.73
N CYS A 108 5.50 14.66 11.41
CA CYS A 108 4.93 15.84 10.76
C CYS A 108 3.65 15.45 10.02
N PRO A 109 2.47 15.84 10.52
CA PRO A 109 1.20 15.53 9.91
C PRO A 109 1.13 16.01 8.46
N ARG A 110 0.80 15.13 7.52
CA ARG A 110 0.55 15.49 6.11
C ARG A 110 -0.31 14.46 5.41
N ARG A 111 -1.08 14.88 4.41
CA ARG A 111 -1.73 13.94 3.48
C ARG A 111 -0.66 13.19 2.68
N LEU A 112 -0.90 11.92 2.41
CA LEU A 112 -0.06 11.13 1.52
C LEU A 112 -0.61 11.24 0.10
N PRO A 113 0.10 11.89 -0.84
CA PRO A 113 -0.33 11.92 -2.22
C PRO A 113 -0.19 10.53 -2.84
N ALA A 114 -1.15 10.17 -3.71
CA ALA A 114 -0.94 9.07 -4.64
C ALA A 114 0.11 9.52 -5.66
N ARG A 115 1.36 9.12 -5.46
CA ARG A 115 2.45 9.34 -6.41
C ARG A 115 2.79 8.00 -7.02
N VAL A 116 2.65 7.86 -8.33
CA VAL A 116 3.22 6.71 -9.04
C VAL A 116 4.75 6.91 -9.02
N PRO A 117 5.56 5.92 -8.59
CA PRO A 117 7.01 6.03 -8.76
C PRO A 117 7.26 6.30 -10.24
N ALA A 118 8.07 7.33 -10.56
CA ALA A 118 8.57 7.46 -11.91
C ALA A 118 9.27 6.13 -12.23
N ALA A 119 8.75 5.40 -13.21
CA ALA A 119 9.47 4.29 -13.79
C ALA A 119 10.82 4.89 -14.21
N ARG A 120 11.90 4.57 -13.50
CA ARG A 120 13.22 4.88 -14.05
C ARG A 120 13.34 3.97 -15.25
N GLY A 121 13.07 4.53 -16.43
CA GLY A 121 13.47 3.93 -17.68
C GLY A 121 14.99 3.75 -17.60
N ASN A 122 15.44 2.52 -17.73
CA ASN A 122 16.81 2.27 -18.11
C ASN A 122 16.96 2.76 -19.55
N VAL A 123 17.67 3.88 -19.72
CA VAL A 123 18.53 4.13 -20.87
C VAL A 123 19.91 4.47 -20.34
#